data_AF-A0A4S8LBW8-F1
#
_entry.id   AF-A0A4S8LBW8-F1
#
_cell.length_a   1.000
_cell.length_b   1.000
_cell.length_c   1.000
_cell.angle_alpha   90.00
_cell.angle_beta   90.00
_cell.angle_gamma   90.00
#
_symmetry.space_group_name_H-M   'P 1'
#
loop_
_entity.id
_entity.type
_entity.pdbx_description
1 polymer ?
#
loop_
_entity_poly.entity_id
_entity_poly.type
_entity_poly.pdbx_seq_one_letter_code
_entity_poly.pdbx_strand_id
1 'polypeptide(L)'
;SVCCHGLILWLADMVRGRELVKYALAMVGMALEVFGNDWIMGYDIRCSFSQTIKSSSLAPQFDKRNCRTCVNAFHGYSHNFLCELMLY
;
A
#
# COMPACT_ATOMS: atom_id res chain seq x y z
N SER A 1 23.19 5.01 -3.52
CA SER A 1 22.91 4.26 -2.28
C SER A 1 21.99 3.11 -2.58
N VAL A 2 22.47 1.88 -2.40
CA VAL A 2 21.61 0.69 -2.50
C VAL A 2 21.03 0.51 -1.11
N CYS A 3 19.83 1.03 -0.89
CA CYS A 3 19.11 0.73 0.33
C CYS A 3 18.72 -0.74 0.29
N CYS A 4 18.98 -1.49 1.35
CA CYS A 4 18.62 -2.91 1.49
C CYS A 4 17.11 -3.09 1.68
N HIS A 5 16.29 -2.35 0.94
CA HIS A 5 14.85 -2.56 0.90
C HIS A 5 14.60 -3.71 -0.07
N GLY A 6 14.33 -4.90 0.46
CA GLY A 6 13.82 -5.99 -0.35
C GLY A 6 12.52 -5.56 -1.01
N LEU A 7 12.52 -5.45 -2.34
CA LEU A 7 11.33 -5.14 -3.11
C LEU A 7 10.63 -6.44 -3.45
N ILE A 8 9.51 -6.73 -2.78
CA ILE A 8 8.67 -7.89 -3.10
C ILE A 8 7.53 -7.40 -3.99
N LEU A 9 7.61 -7.70 -5.28
CA LEU A 9 6.59 -7.32 -6.26
C LEU A 9 5.50 -8.40 -6.32
N TRP A 10 4.30 -8.02 -5.93
CA TRP A 10 3.12 -8.86 -6.06
C TRP A 10 2.34 -8.37 -7.28
N LEU A 11 2.20 -9.24 -8.29
CA LEU A 11 1.52 -8.92 -9.53
C LEU A 11 0.10 -9.48 -9.49
N ALA A 12 -0.87 -8.61 -9.25
CA ALA A 12 -2.28 -8.89 -9.54
C ALA A 12 -2.61 -8.23 -10.88
N ASP A 13 -2.97 -9.03 -11.89
CA ASP A 13 -3.47 -8.49 -13.16
C ASP A 13 -4.85 -7.88 -12.95
N MET A 14 -4.87 -6.57 -12.81
CA MET A 14 -6.03 -5.79 -12.40
C MET A 14 -6.71 -5.18 -13.62
N VAL A 15 -7.38 -6.03 -14.41
CA VAL A 15 -8.15 -5.60 -15.59
C VAL A 15 -9.45 -4.91 -15.14
N ARG A 16 -9.42 -3.56 -15.08
CA ARG A 16 -10.55 -2.60 -14.98
C ARG A 16 -11.88 -3.17 -14.42
N GLY A 17 -11.87 -3.63 -13.17
CA GLY A 17 -13.07 -4.08 -12.44
C GLY A 17 -13.39 -3.18 -11.24
N ARG A 18 -14.61 -3.24 -10.69
CA ARG A 18 -14.96 -2.56 -9.41
C ARG A 18 -14.37 -3.26 -8.18
N GLU A 19 -13.66 -4.37 -8.37
CA GLU A 19 -13.12 -5.21 -7.29
C GLU A 19 -11.65 -4.96 -6.97
N LEU A 20 -11.01 -3.98 -7.62
CA LEU A 20 -9.59 -3.61 -7.44
C LEU A 20 -9.20 -3.49 -5.96
N VAL A 21 -10.06 -2.86 -5.17
CA VAL A 21 -9.85 -2.64 -3.75
C VAL A 21 -9.86 -3.95 -2.95
N LYS A 22 -10.68 -4.93 -3.35
CA LYS A 22 -10.77 -6.23 -2.66
C LYS A 22 -9.48 -7.02 -2.86
N TYR A 23 -8.93 -7.04 -4.06
CA TYR A 23 -7.65 -7.70 -4.35
C TYR A 23 -6.51 -7.05 -3.58
N ALA A 24 -6.46 -5.72 -3.55
CA ALA A 24 -5.46 -4.99 -2.78
C ALA A 24 -5.58 -5.27 -1.26
N LEU A 25 -6.79 -5.36 -0.70
CA LEU A 25 -7.00 -5.76 0.69
C LEU A 25 -6.62 -7.23 0.95
N ALA A 26 -6.90 -8.14 0.02
CA ALA A 26 -6.48 -9.54 0.15
C ALA A 26 -4.95 -9.66 0.18
N MET A 27 -4.25 -8.85 -0.62
CA MET A 27 -2.79 -8.77 -0.59
C MET A 27 -2.26 -8.20 0.73
N VAL A 28 -2.93 -7.21 1.33
CA VAL A 28 -2.59 -6.73 2.69
C VAL A 28 -2.77 -7.84 3.72
N GLY A 29 -3.86 -8.61 3.64
CA GLY A 29 -4.10 -9.75 4.53
C GLY A 29 -2.99 -10.80 4.44
N MET A 30 -2.65 -11.21 3.23
CA MET A 30 -1.57 -12.19 3.01
C MET A 30 -0.20 -11.62 3.43
N ALA A 31 0.08 -10.34 3.20
CA ALA A 31 1.29 -9.68 3.65
C ALA A 31 1.40 -9.65 5.19
N LEU A 32 0.29 -9.46 5.90
CA LEU A 32 0.25 -9.56 7.37
C LEU A 32 0.49 -11.00 7.86
N GLU A 33 0.20 -12.02 7.08
CA GLU A 33 0.50 -13.41 7.44
C GLU A 33 1.96 -13.78 7.18
N VAL A 34 2.52 -13.30 6.06
CA VAL A 34 3.84 -13.71 5.56
C VAL A 34 4.98 -12.84 6.09
N PHE A 35 4.77 -11.53 6.22
CA PHE A 35 5.83 -10.58 6.60
C PHE A 35 5.83 -10.26 8.09
N GLY A 36 7.01 -9.87 8.58
CA GLY A 36 7.21 -9.34 9.92
C GLY A 36 6.62 -7.94 10.09
N ASN A 37 7.28 -7.11 10.90
CA ASN A 37 6.89 -5.72 11.11
C ASN A 37 7.55 -4.79 10.08
N ASP A 38 7.11 -3.53 10.05
CA ASP A 38 7.79 -2.41 9.39
C ASP A 38 7.91 -2.51 7.87
N TRP A 39 7.03 -3.28 7.20
CA TRP A 39 6.99 -3.35 5.74
C TRP A 39 6.12 -2.26 5.12
N ILE A 40 6.42 -1.96 3.85
CA ILE A 40 5.76 -0.91 3.08
C ILE A 40 5.09 -1.52 1.86
N MET A 41 3.81 -1.19 1.63
CA MET A 41 3.07 -1.57 0.44
C MET A 41 3.04 -0.46 -0.60
N GLY A 42 3.56 -0.73 -1.79
CA GLY A 42 3.33 0.14 -2.94
C GLY A 42 1.89 0.01 -3.45
N TYR A 43 1.19 1.13 -3.59
CA TYR A 43 -0.11 1.19 -4.25
C TYR A 43 -0.28 2.49 -5.02
N ASP A 44 -0.95 2.40 -6.17
CA ASP A 44 -1.09 3.48 -7.14
C ASP A 44 -1.68 4.77 -6.54
N ILE A 45 -2.73 4.62 -5.72
CA ILE A 45 -3.41 5.71 -5.04
C ILE A 45 -3.33 5.50 -3.52
N ARG A 46 -2.20 5.90 -2.93
CA ARG A 46 -1.96 5.73 -1.48
C ARG A 46 -3.03 6.35 -0.60
N CYS A 47 -3.50 7.57 -0.89
CA CYS A 47 -4.39 8.30 0.01
C CYS A 47 -5.73 7.56 0.22
N SER A 48 -6.37 7.17 -0.88
CA SER A 48 -7.61 6.40 -0.87
C SER A 48 -7.39 5.00 -0.31
N PHE A 49 -6.30 4.34 -0.69
CA PHE A 49 -6.02 2.98 -0.23
C PHE A 49 -5.66 2.91 1.26
N SER A 50 -4.92 3.88 1.79
CA SER A 50 -4.62 3.99 3.23
C SER A 50 -5.91 4.16 4.04
N GLN A 51 -6.84 5.01 3.58
CA GLN A 51 -8.16 5.13 4.21
C GLN A 51 -8.95 3.82 4.13
N THR A 52 -8.87 3.13 3.00
CA THR A 52 -9.50 1.81 2.82
C THR A 52 -8.99 0.82 3.86
N ILE A 53 -7.66 0.66 4.01
CA ILE A 53 -7.06 -0.23 5.02
C ILE A 53 -7.56 0.15 6.41
N LYS A 54 -7.53 1.44 6.77
CA LYS A 54 -8.00 1.95 8.07
C LYS A 54 -9.48 1.67 8.34
N SER A 55 -10.31 1.62 7.30
CA SER A 55 -11.72 1.27 7.41
C SER A 55 -12.01 -0.24 7.42
N SER A 56 -10.98 -1.08 7.23
CA SER A 56 -11.11 -2.53 7.17
C SER A 56 -10.81 -3.21 8.52
N SER A 57 -11.15 -4.49 8.63
CA SER A 57 -10.77 -5.33 9.78
C SER A 57 -9.26 -5.54 9.91
N LEU A 58 -8.47 -5.20 8.90
CA LEU A 58 -7.01 -5.33 8.91
C LEU A 58 -6.31 -4.18 9.64
N ALA A 59 -6.99 -3.04 9.85
CA ALA A 59 -6.39 -1.84 10.43
C ALA A 59 -5.66 -2.09 11.76
N PRO A 60 -6.22 -2.80 12.75
CA PRO A 60 -5.55 -3.00 14.04
C PRO A 60 -4.24 -3.78 13.91
N GLN A 61 -4.20 -4.77 13.03
CA GLN A 61 -2.98 -5.56 12.81
C GLN A 61 -1.95 -4.79 11.98
N PHE A 62 -2.41 -4.06 10.96
CA PHE A 62 -1.58 -3.22 10.12
C PHE A 62 -0.87 -2.12 10.93
N ASP A 63 -1.61 -1.45 11.82
CA ASP A 63 -1.07 -0.42 12.71
C ASP A 63 -0.15 -1.02 13.77
N LYS A 64 -0.53 -2.16 14.38
CA LYS A 64 0.30 -2.85 15.39
C LYS A 64 1.66 -3.27 14.84
N ARG A 65 1.74 -3.60 13.55
CA ARG A 65 2.98 -3.99 12.88
C ARG A 65 3.75 -2.82 12.25
N ASN A 66 3.30 -1.58 12.47
CA ASN A 66 3.88 -0.35 11.90
C ASN A 66 4.03 -0.43 10.37
N CYS A 67 3.07 -1.09 9.71
CA CYS A 67 3.02 -1.19 8.26
C CYS A 67 2.63 0.16 7.64
N ARG A 68 3.10 0.45 6.43
CA ARG A 68 2.81 1.71 5.72
C ARG A 68 2.47 1.46 4.27
N THR A 69 1.79 2.41 3.65
CA THR A 69 1.59 2.44 2.19
C THR A 69 2.46 3.53 1.56
N CYS A 70 2.96 3.28 0.35
CA CYS A 70 3.68 4.25 -0.47
C CYS A 70 3.06 4.32 -1.87
N VAL A 71 3.27 5.44 -2.59
CA VAL A 71 2.99 5.50 -4.03
C VAL A 71 4.27 5.21 -4.80
N ASN A 72 4.11 4.73 -6.04
CA ASN A 72 5.25 4.66 -6.96
C ASN A 72 5.73 6.09 -7.28
N ALA A 73 7.05 6.27 -7.41
CA ALA A 73 7.68 7.57 -7.67
C ALA A 73 7.25 8.20 -9.02
N PHE A 74 6.67 7.41 -9.92
CA PHE A 74 6.29 7.82 -11.28
C PHE A 74 4.85 8.36 -11.40
N HIS A 75 4.17 8.74 -10.31
CA HIS A 75 2.77 9.20 -10.31
C HIS A 75 2.55 10.66 -9.90
N GLY A 76 3.57 11.50 -10.06
CA GLY A 76 3.56 12.91 -9.64
C GLY A 76 2.83 13.91 -10.57
N TYR A 77 1.87 13.50 -11.40
CA TYR A 77 1.20 14.44 -12.32
C TYR A 77 -0.33 14.55 -12.16
N SER A 78 -0.97 13.76 -11.31
CA SER A 78 -2.45 13.71 -11.31
C SER A 78 -3.13 13.71 -9.95
N HIS A 79 -2.38 13.81 -8.84
CA HIS A 79 -2.99 13.83 -7.50
C HIS A 79 -2.50 15.00 -6.65
N ASN A 80 -3.44 15.54 -5.85
CA ASN A 80 -3.31 16.70 -4.99
C ASN A 80 -1.92 16.83 -4.33
N PHE A 81 -1.26 17.97 -4.54
CA PHE A 81 0.07 18.35 -4.00
C PHE A 81 0.26 18.02 -2.51
N LEU A 82 -0.80 18.15 -1.70
CA LEU A 82 -0.74 17.82 -0.27
C LEU A 82 -0.48 16.33 0.02
N CYS A 83 -0.87 15.43 -0.88
CA CYS A 83 -0.58 14.01 -0.77
C CYS A 83 0.88 13.68 -1.10
N GLU A 84 1.56 14.56 -1.86
CA GLU A 84 2.96 14.45 -2.26
C GLU A 84 3.92 14.85 -1.13
N LEU A 85 3.58 15.88 -0.35
CA LEU A 85 4.41 16.35 0.76
C LEU A 85 4.57 15.35 1.92
N MET A 86 3.65 14.39 2.03
CA MET A 86 3.69 13.30 3.02
C MET A 86 4.56 12.11 2.59
N LEU A 87 5.42 12.29 1.57
CA LEU A 87 6.40 11.32 1.08
C LEU A 87 7.79 11.46 1.71
N TYR A 88 8.01 12.46 2.58
CA TYR A 88 9.27 12.68 3.30
C TYR A 88 9.06 12.60 4.81
#